data_AF-A0A2N6KMS3-F1
#
_entry.id   AF-A0A2N6KMS3-F1
#
_cell.length_a   1.000
_cell.length_b   1.000
_cell.length_c   1.000
_cell.angle_alpha   90.00
_cell.angle_beta   90.00
_cell.angle_gamma   90.00
#
_symmetry.space_group_name_H-M   'P 1'
#
loop_
_entity.id
_entity.type
_entity.pdbx_description
1 polymer ?
#
loop_
_entity_poly.entity_id
_entity_poly.type
_entity_poly.pdbx_seq_one_letter_code
_entity_poly.pdbx_strand_id
1 'polypeptide(L)'
;MTSASTLFSSTSEPDQETLAVVAPTTETPSTIDDEDFFSAQPLNILLVNDDGYQAEGIKVLYEALVAAGHRVTLVAPKQQQSGKGTAIDADKIFQPTEVVNYAQNQWYVDSTPVVTTLAGLDYILQDNPPDLVISGINEGENLGYGAISSGTLSAAVIALQKGIPAIAISAGIKLGEASENYPSTQEAYEIG
;
A
#
# COMPACT_ATOMS: atom_id res chain seq x y z
N MET A 1 49.10 -19.59 -66.74
CA MET A 1 48.59 -19.08 -65.46
C MET A 1 48.92 -17.58 -65.45
N THR A 2 48.23 -16.73 -66.21
CA THR A 2 46.89 -16.14 -65.93
C THR A 2 46.94 -15.37 -64.60
N SER A 3 47.24 -14.06 -64.64
CA SER A 3 46.32 -12.91 -64.40
C SER A 3 45.79 -12.85 -62.94
N ALA A 4 45.63 -11.72 -62.26
CA ALA A 4 45.43 -10.34 -62.67
C ALA A 4 45.77 -9.36 -61.52
N SER A 5 46.02 -8.11 -61.92
CA SER A 5 45.89 -6.88 -61.13
C SER A 5 44.54 -6.76 -60.42
N THR A 6 44.49 -6.30 -59.17
CA THR A 6 43.38 -5.45 -58.67
C THR A 6 43.79 -4.59 -57.46
N LEU A 7 43.84 -3.28 -57.71
CA LEU A 7 43.49 -2.11 -56.88
C LEU A 7 43.30 -2.29 -55.36
N PHE A 8 44.15 -1.61 -54.57
CA PHE A 8 43.79 -1.18 -53.21
C PHE A 8 42.88 0.05 -53.32
N SER A 9 41.60 -0.15 -53.03
CA SER A 9 40.60 0.91 -52.86
C SER A 9 40.77 1.52 -51.46
N SER A 10 40.94 2.85 -51.39
CA SER A 10 40.87 3.59 -50.13
C SER A 10 39.44 3.57 -49.61
N THR A 11 39.20 2.87 -48.51
CA THR A 11 37.99 3.07 -47.72
C THR A 11 38.27 4.13 -46.68
N SER A 12 37.57 5.25 -46.85
CA SER A 12 37.49 6.43 -45.99
C SER A 12 37.12 6.09 -44.55
N GLU A 13 37.67 6.85 -43.61
CA GLU A 13 37.22 6.91 -42.21
C GLU A 13 35.71 7.20 -42.15
N PRO A 14 34.98 6.65 -41.17
CA PRO A 14 33.59 7.03 -40.96
C PRO A 14 33.52 8.48 -40.47
N ASP A 15 32.73 9.28 -41.17
CA ASP A 15 32.38 10.66 -40.80
C ASP A 15 31.91 10.69 -39.33
N GLN A 16 32.56 11.53 -38.53
CA GLN A 16 32.02 11.91 -37.23
C GLN A 16 30.76 12.73 -37.48
N GLU A 17 29.59 12.11 -37.33
CA GLU A 17 28.35 12.86 -37.16
C GLU A 17 28.49 13.72 -35.90
N THR A 18 28.73 15.02 -36.11
CA THR A 18 28.48 16.04 -35.08
C THR A 18 27.00 15.96 -34.72
N LEU A 19 26.70 15.31 -33.59
CA LEU A 19 25.41 15.40 -32.94
C LEU A 19 25.13 16.88 -32.66
N ALA A 20 24.21 17.47 -33.43
CA ALA A 20 23.68 18.78 -33.12
C ALA A 20 23.01 18.69 -31.74
N VAL A 21 23.58 19.36 -30.74
CA VAL A 21 22.93 19.56 -29.45
C VAL A 21 21.70 20.42 -29.72
N VAL A 22 20.54 19.78 -29.78
CA VAL A 22 19.25 20.48 -29.77
C VAL A 22 19.14 21.13 -28.40
N ALA A 23 19.19 22.46 -28.35
CA ALA A 23 18.94 23.21 -27.14
C ALA A 23 17.55 22.84 -26.61
N PRO A 24 17.37 22.61 -25.30
CA PRO A 24 16.05 22.35 -24.74
C PRO A 24 15.18 23.57 -25.00
N THR A 25 14.10 23.39 -25.78
CA THR A 25 13.05 24.38 -25.91
C THR A 25 12.45 24.58 -24.53
N THR A 26 12.66 25.78 -23.98
CA THR A 26 12.03 26.25 -22.74
C THR A 26 10.61 26.71 -23.05
N GLU A 27 9.81 25.81 -23.61
CA GLU A 27 8.36 26.02 -23.59
C GLU A 27 7.86 25.60 -22.21
N THR A 28 7.61 26.61 -21.38
CA THR A 28 6.81 26.46 -20.17
C THR A 28 5.48 25.83 -20.58
N PRO A 29 5.07 24.69 -20.00
CA PRO A 29 3.74 24.14 -20.24
C PRO A 29 2.73 25.25 -19.97
N SER A 30 1.86 25.52 -20.95
CA SER A 30 0.70 26.39 -20.74
C SER A 30 -0.03 25.92 -19.50
N THR A 31 -0.33 26.86 -18.60
CA THR A 31 -1.07 26.65 -17.35
C THR A 31 -2.23 25.68 -17.58
N ILE A 32 -2.14 24.52 -16.95
CA ILE A 32 -3.31 23.68 -16.72
C ILE A 32 -4.20 24.54 -15.83
N ASP A 33 -5.40 24.87 -16.28
CA ASP A 33 -6.35 25.59 -15.45
C ASP A 33 -6.58 24.76 -14.17
N ASP A 34 -6.21 25.33 -13.02
CA ASP A 34 -6.17 24.66 -11.70
C ASP A 34 -7.51 24.02 -11.28
N GLU A 35 -8.61 24.39 -11.95
CA GLU A 35 -9.98 23.95 -11.67
C GLU A 35 -10.33 22.57 -12.27
N ASP A 36 -9.55 22.06 -13.26
CA ASP A 36 -9.81 20.76 -13.89
C ASP A 36 -9.04 19.59 -13.24
N PHE A 37 -8.17 19.86 -12.25
CA PHE A 37 -7.40 18.83 -11.55
C PHE A 37 -8.04 18.45 -10.21
N PHE A 38 -8.82 17.37 -10.26
CA PHE A 38 -9.28 16.54 -9.13
C PHE A 38 -10.37 17.13 -8.21
N SER A 39 -11.62 17.09 -8.68
CA SER A 39 -12.67 16.57 -7.80
C SER A 39 -12.32 15.11 -7.51
N ALA A 40 -11.62 14.83 -6.40
CA ALA A 40 -11.27 13.48 -5.98
C ALA A 40 -12.54 12.62 -5.96
N GLN A 41 -12.65 11.68 -6.89
CA GLN A 41 -13.78 10.79 -6.93
C GLN A 41 -13.73 9.86 -5.71
N PRO A 42 -14.89 9.48 -5.13
CA PRO A 42 -14.93 8.49 -4.06
C PRO A 42 -14.19 7.20 -4.45
N LEU A 43 -13.08 6.91 -3.78
CA LEU A 43 -12.38 5.63 -3.92
C LEU A 43 -13.16 4.52 -3.21
N ASN A 44 -13.08 3.30 -3.75
CA ASN A 44 -13.40 2.06 -3.06
C ASN A 44 -12.15 1.56 -2.31
N ILE A 45 -12.15 1.70 -0.99
CA ILE A 45 -10.99 1.44 -0.14
C ILE A 45 -11.22 0.15 0.66
N LEU A 46 -10.26 -0.77 0.58
CA LEU A 46 -10.13 -1.85 1.54
C LEU A 46 -9.21 -1.40 2.68
N LEU A 47 -9.76 -1.29 3.88
CA LEU A 47 -9.04 -0.91 5.10
C LEU A 47 -8.76 -2.15 5.95
N VAL A 48 -7.49 -2.36 6.30
CA VAL A 48 -7.02 -3.54 7.07
C VAL A 48 -6.05 -3.11 8.17
N ASN A 49 -5.76 -3.98 9.14
CA ASN A 49 -4.69 -3.80 10.13
C ASN A 49 -4.16 -5.16 10.63
N ASP A 50 -3.15 -5.13 11.49
CA ASP A 50 -2.72 -6.30 12.29
C ASP A 50 -3.15 -6.23 13.77
N ASP A 51 -3.65 -5.07 14.23
CA ASP A 51 -4.11 -4.86 15.61
C ASP A 51 -5.47 -5.51 15.94
N GLY A 52 -6.24 -5.85 14.90
CA GLY A 52 -7.55 -6.46 15.00
C GLY A 52 -8.72 -5.48 14.91
N TYR A 53 -9.93 -6.02 14.69
CA TYR A 53 -11.13 -5.23 14.35
C TYR A 53 -11.62 -4.31 15.48
N GLN A 54 -11.21 -4.58 16.72
CA GLN A 54 -11.59 -3.77 17.89
C GLN A 54 -10.60 -2.64 18.19
N ALA A 55 -9.44 -2.61 17.52
CA ALA A 55 -8.43 -1.59 17.74
C ALA A 55 -8.98 -0.18 17.49
N GLU A 56 -8.49 0.78 18.24
CA GLU A 56 -8.94 2.17 18.15
C GLU A 56 -8.49 2.81 16.83
N GLY A 57 -7.21 2.66 16.47
CA GLY A 57 -6.63 3.28 15.27
C GLY A 57 -7.37 2.93 13.97
N ILE A 58 -7.81 1.68 13.79
CA ILE A 58 -8.56 1.29 12.57
C ILE A 58 -9.97 1.88 12.55
N LYS A 59 -10.62 2.07 13.71
CA LYS A 59 -11.95 2.69 13.79
C LYS A 59 -11.88 4.16 13.44
N VAL A 60 -10.91 4.88 14.01
CA VAL A 60 -10.67 6.29 13.71
C VAL A 60 -10.37 6.49 12.23
N LEU A 61 -9.49 5.67 11.65
CA LEU A 61 -9.17 5.76 10.24
C LEU A 61 -10.36 5.41 9.34
N TYR A 62 -11.17 4.43 9.72
CA TYR A 62 -12.42 4.11 9.00
C TYR A 62 -13.37 5.30 8.97
N GLU A 63 -13.63 5.91 10.13
CA GLU A 63 -14.52 7.06 10.27
C GLU A 63 -14.01 8.26 9.46
N ALA A 64 -12.72 8.56 9.52
CA ALA A 64 -12.10 9.64 8.75
C ALA A 64 -12.23 9.43 7.22
N LEU A 65 -11.96 8.22 6.72
CA LEU A 65 -12.07 7.91 5.30
C LEU A 65 -13.53 7.96 4.79
N VAL A 66 -14.48 7.49 5.61
CA VAL A 66 -15.91 7.58 5.29
C VAL A 66 -16.38 9.03 5.30
N ALA A 67 -15.96 9.83 6.29
CA ALA A 67 -16.28 11.25 6.36
C ALA A 67 -15.70 12.06 5.19
N ALA A 68 -14.54 11.63 4.66
CA ALA A 68 -13.94 12.17 3.44
C ALA A 68 -14.71 11.78 2.15
N GLY A 69 -15.77 10.96 2.25
CA GLY A 69 -16.63 10.60 1.14
C GLY A 69 -16.22 9.33 0.39
N HIS A 70 -15.28 8.54 0.91
CA HIS A 70 -14.86 7.28 0.31
C HIS A 70 -15.80 6.12 0.66
N ARG A 71 -15.78 5.07 -0.17
CA ARG A 71 -16.47 3.81 0.10
C ARG A 71 -15.49 2.87 0.79
N VAL A 72 -15.64 2.67 2.09
CA VAL A 72 -14.67 1.91 2.88
C VAL A 72 -15.24 0.57 3.29
N THR A 73 -14.47 -0.50 3.01
CA THR A 73 -14.70 -1.84 3.57
C THR A 73 -13.58 -2.15 4.54
N LEU A 74 -13.91 -2.29 5.83
CA LEU A 74 -12.97 -2.66 6.88
C LEU A 74 -12.94 -4.18 7.00
N VAL A 75 -11.74 -4.77 6.95
CA VAL A 75 -11.52 -6.21 7.16
C VAL A 75 -10.29 -6.38 8.06
N ALA A 76 -10.49 -6.87 9.27
CA ALA A 76 -9.43 -6.95 10.28
C ALA A 76 -9.39 -8.30 11.01
N PRO A 77 -8.26 -8.70 11.61
CA PRO A 77 -8.19 -9.91 12.42
C PRO A 77 -9.18 -9.89 13.59
N LYS A 78 -9.72 -11.04 13.99
CA LYS A 78 -10.59 -11.18 15.17
C LYS A 78 -9.90 -10.79 16.47
N GLN A 79 -8.59 -11.00 16.57
CA GLN A 79 -7.77 -10.71 17.75
C GLN A 79 -6.47 -10.04 17.33
N GLN A 80 -5.90 -9.23 18.23
CA GLN A 80 -4.58 -8.62 18.10
C GLN A 80 -3.50 -9.66 17.73
N GLN A 81 -2.72 -9.38 16.68
CA GLN A 81 -1.64 -10.24 16.18
C GLN A 81 -0.25 -9.56 16.18
N SER A 82 -0.01 -8.55 17.02
CA SER A 82 1.28 -7.83 17.11
C SER A 82 2.47 -8.79 17.11
N GLY A 83 3.39 -8.60 16.16
CA GLY A 83 4.60 -9.42 16.03
C GLY A 83 4.45 -10.71 15.18
N LYS A 84 3.27 -11.01 14.63
CA LYS A 84 3.07 -12.13 13.69
C LYS A 84 3.06 -11.71 12.23
N GLY A 85 3.60 -10.53 11.90
CA GLY A 85 3.23 -9.79 10.70
C GLY A 85 3.28 -10.54 9.36
N THR A 86 4.29 -11.37 9.16
CA THR A 86 4.44 -12.20 7.95
C THR A 86 4.05 -13.66 8.16
N ALA A 87 3.71 -14.05 9.39
CA ALA A 87 3.42 -15.44 9.72
C ALA A 87 2.07 -15.83 9.10
N ILE A 88 2.11 -16.88 8.29
CA ILE A 88 0.92 -17.67 8.00
C ILE A 88 0.88 -18.74 9.08
N ASP A 89 -0.21 -18.78 9.84
CA ASP A 89 -0.41 -19.81 10.86
C ASP A 89 -0.67 -21.15 10.16
N ALA A 90 0.39 -21.95 10.02
CA ALA A 90 0.37 -23.21 9.29
C ALA A 90 -0.63 -24.22 9.87
N ASP A 91 -0.86 -24.16 11.18
CA ASP A 91 -1.80 -25.02 11.89
C ASP A 91 -3.27 -24.64 11.58
N LYS A 92 -3.51 -23.39 11.16
CA LYS A 92 -4.82 -22.90 10.72
C LYS A 92 -5.07 -23.02 9.22
N ILE A 93 -4.08 -23.36 8.38
CA ILE A 93 -4.23 -23.43 6.91
C ILE A 93 -5.37 -24.38 6.47
N PHE A 94 -5.61 -25.45 7.22
CA PHE A 94 -6.65 -26.44 6.89
C PHE A 94 -7.93 -26.31 7.74
N GLN A 95 -8.01 -25.31 8.61
CA GLN A 95 -9.20 -25.07 9.41
C GLN A 95 -10.12 -24.06 8.71
N PRO A 96 -11.44 -24.20 8.84
CA PRO A 96 -12.37 -23.18 8.37
C PRO A 96 -12.00 -21.84 9.01
N THR A 97 -11.67 -20.85 8.18
CA THR A 97 -11.46 -19.49 8.66
C THR A 97 -12.82 -18.82 8.84
N GLU A 98 -13.07 -18.32 10.06
CA GLU A 98 -14.30 -17.57 10.35
C GLU A 98 -14.21 -16.19 9.67
N VAL A 99 -15.21 -15.84 8.86
CA VAL A 99 -15.34 -14.53 8.21
C VAL A 99 -16.73 -13.99 8.55
N VAL A 100 -16.78 -12.88 9.29
CA VAL A 100 -18.04 -12.34 9.83
C VAL A 100 -18.19 -10.87 9.49
N ASN A 101 -19.31 -10.54 8.85
CA ASN A 101 -19.81 -9.17 8.76
C ASN A 101 -20.52 -8.83 10.08
N TYR A 102 -19.91 -7.97 10.89
CA TYR A 102 -20.50 -7.57 12.18
C TYR A 102 -21.21 -6.21 12.10
N ALA A 103 -20.92 -5.41 11.07
CA ALA A 103 -21.61 -4.17 10.74
C ALA A 103 -21.49 -3.88 9.23
N GLN A 104 -22.25 -2.89 8.75
CA GLN A 104 -22.24 -2.50 7.34
C GLN A 104 -20.81 -2.20 6.87
N ASN A 105 -20.33 -2.95 5.87
CA ASN A 105 -18.96 -2.88 5.32
C ASN A 105 -17.84 -3.07 6.36
N GLN A 106 -18.12 -3.72 7.49
CA GLN A 106 -17.11 -4.02 8.51
C GLN A 106 -17.11 -5.50 8.84
N TRP A 107 -15.93 -6.09 8.73
CA TRP A 107 -15.72 -7.52 8.81
C TRP A 107 -14.56 -7.86 9.74
N TYR A 108 -14.67 -9.00 10.42
CA TYR A 108 -13.52 -9.64 11.03
C TYR A 108 -13.23 -11.00 10.42
N VAL A 109 -11.96 -11.40 10.47
CA VAL A 109 -11.47 -12.70 10.02
C VAL A 109 -10.67 -13.35 11.16
N ASP A 110 -10.97 -14.58 11.55
CA ASP A 110 -10.18 -15.30 12.58
C ASP A 110 -8.90 -15.91 11.99
N SER A 111 -8.01 -15.03 11.51
CA SER A 111 -6.75 -15.42 10.88
C SER A 111 -5.68 -14.33 10.99
N THR A 112 -4.55 -14.54 10.34
CA THR A 112 -3.42 -13.59 10.33
C THR A 112 -3.72 -12.38 9.43
N PRO A 113 -2.99 -11.26 9.56
CA PRO A 113 -3.25 -10.05 8.77
C PRO A 113 -3.19 -10.28 7.25
N VAL A 114 -2.25 -11.11 6.79
CA VAL A 114 -2.13 -11.50 5.38
C VAL A 114 -3.37 -12.24 4.90
N VAL A 115 -3.83 -13.26 5.63
CA VAL A 115 -5.03 -14.03 5.26
C VAL A 115 -6.29 -13.16 5.34
N THR A 116 -6.36 -12.27 6.33
CA THR A 116 -7.43 -11.28 6.46
C THR A 116 -7.48 -10.36 5.23
N THR A 117 -6.34 -9.86 4.77
CA THR A 117 -6.24 -9.02 3.58
C THR A 117 -6.68 -9.79 2.34
N LEU A 118 -6.23 -11.04 2.18
CA LEU A 118 -6.65 -11.91 1.09
C LEU A 118 -8.15 -12.21 1.13
N ALA A 119 -8.75 -12.42 2.31
CA ALA A 119 -10.20 -12.57 2.43
C ALA A 119 -10.94 -11.29 2.01
N GLY A 120 -10.39 -10.10 2.33
CA GLY A 120 -10.90 -8.83 1.83
C GLY A 120 -10.91 -8.76 0.29
N LEU A 121 -9.79 -9.13 -0.33
CA LEU A 121 -9.58 -9.01 -1.78
C LEU A 121 -10.28 -10.11 -2.59
N ASP A 122 -10.08 -11.37 -2.20
CA ASP A 122 -10.45 -12.54 -3.00
C ASP A 122 -11.83 -13.10 -2.66
N TYR A 123 -12.44 -12.68 -1.55
CA TYR A 123 -13.75 -13.19 -1.10
C TYR A 123 -14.78 -12.08 -0.89
N ILE A 124 -14.47 -11.06 -0.07
CA ILE A 124 -15.43 -10.01 0.29
C ILE A 124 -15.65 -9.03 -0.87
N LEU A 125 -14.57 -8.63 -1.56
CA LEU A 125 -14.60 -7.66 -2.65
C LEU A 125 -14.36 -8.29 -4.03
N GLN A 126 -14.51 -9.61 -4.17
CA GLN A 126 -14.20 -10.35 -5.40
C GLN A 126 -14.89 -9.76 -6.65
N ASP A 127 -16.13 -9.30 -6.51
CA ASP A 127 -16.96 -8.80 -7.61
C ASP A 127 -16.85 -7.27 -7.77
N ASN A 128 -16.17 -6.59 -6.84
CA ASN A 128 -16.00 -5.16 -6.81
C ASN A 128 -14.65 -4.79 -6.15
N PRO A 129 -13.53 -5.00 -6.85
CA PRO A 129 -12.19 -4.83 -6.29
C PRO A 129 -11.96 -3.39 -5.79
N PRO A 130 -11.12 -3.21 -4.75
CA PRO A 130 -10.79 -1.87 -4.26
C PRO A 130 -9.84 -1.14 -5.22
N ASP A 131 -9.97 0.18 -5.25
CA ASP A 131 -9.03 1.09 -5.93
C ASP A 131 -7.74 1.25 -5.13
N LEU A 132 -7.82 1.08 -3.81
CA LEU A 132 -6.74 1.30 -2.86
C LEU A 132 -6.88 0.38 -1.65
N VAL A 133 -5.76 -0.17 -1.18
CA VAL A 133 -5.69 -0.83 0.14
C VAL A 133 -4.96 0.09 1.12
N ILE A 134 -5.53 0.31 2.30
CA ILE A 134 -4.86 1.01 3.39
C ILE A 134 -4.70 0.05 4.55
N SER A 135 -3.46 -0.11 5.04
CA SER A 135 -3.15 -0.91 6.22
C SER A 135 -2.74 -0.01 7.38
N GLY A 136 -3.45 -0.10 8.50
CA GLY A 136 -3.18 0.67 9.72
C GLY A 136 -4.45 1.16 10.42
N ILE A 137 -4.35 2.11 11.35
CA ILE A 137 -3.10 2.70 11.86
C ILE A 137 -2.47 1.74 12.87
N ASN A 138 -1.22 1.33 12.65
CA ASN A 138 -0.47 0.54 13.62
C ASN A 138 -0.05 1.38 14.83
N GLU A 139 -0.24 0.87 16.04
CA GLU A 139 0.35 1.45 17.24
C GLU A 139 1.86 1.16 17.31
N GLY A 140 2.68 2.21 17.23
CA GLY A 140 4.13 2.10 17.23
C GLY A 140 4.74 2.13 15.83
N GLU A 141 6.00 2.55 15.76
CA GLU A 141 6.67 2.77 14.49
C GLU A 141 7.12 1.46 13.83
N ASN A 142 6.99 1.35 12.51
CA ASN A 142 7.61 0.28 11.72
C ASN A 142 8.87 0.81 11.02
N LEU A 143 9.95 1.00 11.79
CA LEU A 143 11.22 1.53 11.30
C LEU A 143 12.33 0.48 11.17
N GLY A 144 13.23 0.72 10.22
CA GLY A 144 14.45 -0.07 10.03
C GLY A 144 14.17 -1.53 9.73
N TYR A 145 15.03 -2.42 10.24
CA TYR A 145 14.93 -3.85 9.95
C TYR A 145 13.68 -4.51 10.55
N GLY A 146 13.15 -3.98 11.65
CA GLY A 146 11.93 -4.48 12.29
C GLY A 146 10.67 -4.35 11.42
N ALA A 147 10.68 -3.43 10.45
CA ALA A 147 9.57 -3.26 9.51
C ALA A 147 9.33 -4.48 8.62
N ILE A 148 10.37 -5.28 8.34
CA ILE A 148 10.28 -6.45 7.45
C ILE A 148 9.29 -7.49 8.00
N SER A 149 9.18 -7.60 9.32
CA SER A 149 8.24 -8.51 10.01
C SER A 149 6.92 -7.86 10.41
N SER A 150 6.64 -6.62 9.99
CA SER A 150 5.39 -5.91 10.34
C SER A 150 4.18 -6.49 9.60
N GLY A 151 3.06 -6.66 10.32
CA GLY A 151 1.81 -7.13 9.74
C GLY A 151 1.14 -6.05 8.91
N THR A 152 1.18 -4.82 9.41
CA THR A 152 0.75 -3.63 8.68
C THR A 152 1.49 -3.49 7.34
N LEU A 153 2.83 -3.64 7.32
CA LEU A 153 3.57 -3.60 6.04
C LEU A 153 3.24 -4.81 5.15
N SER A 154 3.18 -6.01 5.73
CA SER A 154 2.93 -7.25 4.99
C SER A 154 1.56 -7.22 4.29
N ALA A 155 0.52 -6.68 4.94
CA ALA A 155 -0.80 -6.50 4.35
C ALA A 155 -0.76 -5.59 3.11
N ALA A 156 -0.07 -4.46 3.18
CA ALA A 156 0.12 -3.58 2.02
C ALA A 156 0.91 -4.25 0.89
N VAL A 157 1.96 -5.01 1.21
CA VAL A 157 2.74 -5.76 0.22
C VAL A 157 1.90 -6.80 -0.53
N ILE A 158 1.01 -7.51 0.17
CA ILE A 158 0.10 -8.48 -0.46
C ILE A 158 -0.86 -7.81 -1.43
N ALA A 159 -1.38 -6.63 -1.09
CA ALA A 159 -2.22 -5.85 -2.01
C ALA A 159 -1.45 -5.44 -3.28
N LEU A 160 -0.19 -5.01 -3.13
CA LEU A 160 0.68 -4.71 -4.28
C LEU A 160 0.93 -5.94 -5.15
N GLN A 161 1.12 -7.12 -4.55
CA GLN A 161 1.25 -8.38 -5.29
C GLN A 161 -0.01 -8.75 -6.09
N LYS A 162 -1.18 -8.28 -5.65
CA LYS A 162 -2.47 -8.40 -6.36
C LYS A 162 -2.68 -7.31 -7.42
N GLY A 163 -1.72 -6.41 -7.60
CA GLY A 163 -1.79 -5.31 -8.57
C GLY A 163 -2.61 -4.11 -8.09
N ILE A 164 -2.89 -4.01 -6.79
CA ILE A 164 -3.70 -2.94 -6.19
C ILE A 164 -2.76 -1.98 -5.46
N PRO A 165 -2.83 -0.65 -5.71
CA PRO A 165 -2.09 0.34 -4.94
C PRO A 165 -2.34 0.19 -3.44
N ALA A 166 -1.30 0.39 -2.61
CA ALA A 166 -1.41 0.23 -1.17
C ALA A 166 -0.60 1.24 -0.35
N ILE A 167 -1.14 1.60 0.81
CA ILE A 167 -0.51 2.48 1.81
C ILE A 167 -0.45 1.73 3.15
N ALA A 168 0.69 1.80 3.84
CA ALA A 168 0.84 1.34 5.22
C ALA A 168 1.04 2.56 6.13
N ILE A 169 0.28 2.65 7.23
CA ILE A 169 0.27 3.79 8.15
C ILE A 169 0.58 3.30 9.57
N SER A 170 1.53 3.96 10.23
CA SER A 170 1.92 3.68 11.62
C SER A 170 2.03 4.97 12.40
N ALA A 171 1.50 4.99 13.63
CA ALA A 171 1.64 6.12 14.54
C ALA A 171 2.89 5.95 15.41
N GLY A 172 3.72 6.98 15.45
CA GLY A 172 4.87 7.00 16.35
C GLY A 172 4.47 7.06 17.81
N ILE A 173 5.20 6.34 18.65
CA ILE A 173 5.01 6.35 20.10
C ILE A 173 6.18 7.05 20.78
N LYS A 174 5.88 7.86 21.79
CA LYS A 174 6.92 8.44 22.65
C LYS A 174 7.27 7.44 23.74
N LEU A 175 8.44 6.81 23.64
CA LEU A 175 8.90 5.81 24.62
C LEU A 175 8.95 6.34 26.07
N GLY A 176 9.19 7.64 26.25
CA GLY A 176 9.16 8.28 27.58
C GLY A 176 7.79 8.26 28.26
N GLU A 177 6.72 7.97 27.52
CA GLU A 177 5.35 7.92 27.99
C GLU A 177 4.83 6.48 28.22
N ALA A 178 5.70 5.47 28.08
CA ALA A 178 5.29 4.06 28.16
C ALA A 178 4.63 3.69 29.50
N SER A 179 5.06 4.32 30.62
CA SER A 179 4.46 4.10 31.94
C SER A 179 3.04 4.64 32.08
N GLU A 180 2.62 5.52 31.17
CA GLU A 180 1.31 6.19 31.16
C GLU A 180 0.45 5.73 29.98
N ASN A 181 0.88 4.67 29.28
CA ASN A 181 0.19 4.12 28.11
C ASN A 181 0.10 5.08 26.91
N TYR A 182 1.14 5.89 26.68
CA TYR A 182 1.25 6.77 25.50
C TYR A 182 0.08 7.76 25.31
N PRO A 183 -0.23 8.61 26.31
CA PRO A 183 -1.35 9.55 26.24
C PRO A 183 -1.28 10.48 25.03
N SER A 184 -0.09 10.87 24.57
CA SER A 184 0.00 11.73 23.37
C SER A 184 -0.30 11.00 22.06
N THR A 185 -0.09 9.68 22.00
CA THR A 185 -0.51 8.86 20.87
C THR A 185 -2.02 8.65 20.90
N GLN A 186 -2.61 8.45 22.08
CA GLN A 186 -4.07 8.36 22.23
C GLN A 186 -4.76 9.68 21.86
N GLU A 187 -4.24 10.82 22.31
CA GLU A 187 -4.77 12.14 21.96
C GLU A 187 -4.78 12.36 20.43
N ALA A 188 -3.78 11.85 19.70
CA ALA A 188 -3.76 11.92 18.24
C ALA A 188 -4.92 11.16 17.57
N TYR A 189 -5.47 10.13 18.22
CA TYR A 189 -6.66 9.42 17.74
C TYR A 189 -7.96 10.19 17.97
N GLU A 190 -8.00 11.10 18.97
CA GLU A 190 -9.19 11.90 19.27
C GLU A 190 -9.39 13.09 18.32
N ILE A 191 -8.33 13.55 17.66
CA ILE A 191 -8.33 14.81 16.91
C ILE A 191 -8.88 14.64 15.48
N GLY A 192 -8.77 13.44 14.89
CA GLY A 192 -9.24 13.15 13.52
C GLY A 192 -8.37 13.77 12.43
#